data_AF-A0A936N4P1-F1
#
_entry.id   AF-A0A936N4P1-F1
#
_cell.length_a   1.000
_cell.length_b   1.000
_cell.length_c   1.000
_cell.angle_alpha   90.00
_cell.angle_beta   90.00
_cell.angle_gamma   90.00
#
_symmetry.space_group_name_H-M   'P 1'
#
loop_
_entity.id
_entity.type
_entity.pdbx_description
1 polymer ?
#
loop_
_entity_poly.entity_id
_entity_poly.type
_entity_poly.pdbx_seq_one_letter_code
_entity_poly.pdbx_strand_id
1 'polypeptide(L)' 'MSDSKKITTSKTLGEYEDLLNDFGFFRAHQSTIINLRHVKSYNKAEELIEMADEKLIKLSRHRKSDFIKRFI' A
#
# COMPACT_ATOMS: atom_id res chain seq x y z
N MET A 1 18.54 10.22 -8.58
CA MET A 1 19.14 8.90 -8.34
C MET A 1 18.19 8.17 -7.42
N SER A 2 17.34 7.30 -7.96
CA SER A 2 16.36 6.58 -7.15
C SER A 2 16.96 5.23 -6.80
N ASP A 3 17.48 5.09 -5.58
CA ASP A 3 17.99 3.83 -5.06
C ASP A 3 16.86 2.80 -5.00
N SER A 4 16.69 2.04 -6.08
CA SER A 4 15.86 0.83 -6.18
C SER A 4 16.51 -0.34 -5.43
N LYS A 5 16.93 -0.08 -4.19
CA LYS A 5 17.58 -1.05 -3.33
C LYS A 5 16.51 -1.91 -2.66
N LYS A 6 16.43 -3.17 -3.06
CA LYS A 6 15.55 -4.15 -2.42
C LYS A 6 16.14 -4.49 -1.04
N ILE A 7 15.45 -4.08 0.02
CA ILE A 7 15.82 -4.40 1.40
C ILE A 7 14.97 -5.60 1.86
N THR A 8 15.63 -6.64 2.35
CA THR A 8 14.99 -7.82 2.94
C THR A 8 15.14 -7.76 4.45
N THR A 9 14.12 -8.16 5.18
CA THR A 9 14.04 -8.10 6.64
C THR A 9 13.32 -9.32 7.18
N SER A 10 13.62 -9.72 8.42
CA SER A 10 13.00 -10.86 9.10
C SER A 10 11.78 -10.48 9.94
N LYS A 11 11.40 -9.20 9.96
CA LYS A 11 10.24 -8.70 10.73
C LYS A 11 8.91 -9.05 10.07
N THR A 12 7.87 -9.15 10.89
CA THR A 12 6.53 -9.47 10.39
C THR A 12 5.88 -8.27 9.73
N LEU A 13 5.00 -8.52 8.75
CA LEU A 13 4.29 -7.45 8.06
C LEU A 13 3.34 -6.66 8.99
N GLY A 14 2.89 -7.27 10.10
CA GLY A 14 2.09 -6.60 11.12
C GLY A 14 2.89 -5.55 11.89
N GLU A 15 4.13 -5.85 12.27
CA GLU A 15 5.00 -4.85 12.91
C GLU A 15 5.27 -3.65 11.99
N TYR A 16 5.50 -3.91 10.69
CA TYR A 16 5.64 -2.84 9.71
C TYR A 16 4.36 -2.05 9.49
N GLU A 17 3.21 -2.72 9.52
CA GLU A 17 1.92 -2.05 9.45
C GLU A 17 1.79 -1.02 10.57
N ASP A 18 2.08 -1.41 11.82
CA ASP A 18 1.99 -0.53 12.99
C ASP A 18 3.02 0.62 12.93
N LEU A 19 4.29 0.29 12.67
CA LEU A 19 5.38 1.26 12.56
C LEU A 19 5.18 2.28 11.45
N LEU A 20 4.62 1.87 10.30
CA LEU A 20 4.46 2.72 9.12
C LEU A 20 3.07 3.36 9.03
N ASN A 21 2.13 2.96 9.90
CA ASN A 21 0.74 3.43 9.89
C ASN A 21 0.65 4.96 9.98
N ASP A 22 1.52 5.56 10.80
CA ASP A 22 1.57 7.00 11.07
C ASP A 22 2.23 7.78 9.92
N PHE A 23 3.13 7.12 9.18
CA PHE A 23 3.88 7.73 8.06
C PHE A 23 3.11 7.73 6.73
N GLY A 24 1.82 7.36 6.75
CA GLY A 24 0.98 7.31 5.55
C GLY A 24 1.17 6.04 4.72
N PHE A 25 1.68 4.97 5.31
CA PHE A 25 1.62 3.65 4.69
C PHE A 25 0.31 2.94 5.06
N PHE A 26 -0.18 2.16 4.12
CA PHE A 26 -1.40 1.39 4.26
C PHE A 26 -1.20 -0.02 3.74
N ARG A 27 -1.69 -1.00 4.48
CA ARG A 27 -1.59 -2.39 4.08
C ARG A 27 -2.74 -2.77 3.14
N ALA A 28 -2.55 -2.62 1.84
CA ALA A 28 -3.56 -2.94 0.83
C ALA A 28 -3.91 -4.44 0.73
N HIS A 29 -2.94 -5.33 1.01
CA HIS A 29 -3.13 -6.77 0.94
C HIS A 29 -2.46 -7.50 2.12
N GLN A 30 -2.81 -8.76 2.38
CA GLN A 30 -2.21 -9.53 3.48
C GLN A 30 -0.67 -9.63 3.40
N SER A 31 -0.10 -9.49 2.20
CA SER A 31 1.34 -9.57 1.94
C SER A 31 1.93 -8.25 1.42
N THR A 32 1.15 -7.16 1.38
CA THR A 32 1.54 -5.94 0.67
C THR A 32 1.16 -4.68 1.44
N ILE A 33 2.17 -3.87 1.74
CA ILE A 33 2.05 -2.51 2.27
C ILE A 33 2.42 -1.54 1.14
N ILE A 34 1.59 -0.51 0.96
CA ILE A 34 1.79 0.56 -0.01
C ILE A 34 1.91 1.90 0.70
N ASN A 35 2.51 2.88 0.05
CA ASN A 35 2.54 4.24 0.55
C ASN A 35 1.41 5.04 -0.10
N LEU A 36 0.46 5.55 0.71
CA LEU A 36 -0.69 6.30 0.22
C LEU A 36 -0.28 7.60 -0.49
N ARG A 37 0.83 8.22 -0.09
CA ARG A 37 1.35 9.46 -0.71
C ARG A 37 1.90 9.25 -2.12
N HIS A 38 2.20 8.01 -2.49
CA HIS A 38 2.69 7.63 -3.81
C HIS A 38 1.65 6.88 -4.64
N VAL A 39 0.38 6.89 -4.22
CA VAL A 39 -0.71 6.36 -5.04
C VAL A 39 -1.05 7.37 -6.12
N LYS A 40 -1.06 6.91 -7.37
CA LYS A 40 -1.40 7.71 -8.55
C LYS A 40 -2.90 7.64 -8.83
N SER A 41 -3.45 6.44 -8.82
CA SER A 41 -4.85 6.18 -9.21
C SER A 41 -5.40 5.00 -8.43
N TYR A 42 -6.71 4.99 -8.15
CA TYR A 42 -7.40 3.80 -7.65
C TYR A 42 -8.56 3.44 -8.57
N ASN A 43 -8.55 2.21 -9.10
CA ASN A 43 -9.62 1.66 -9.92
C ASN A 43 -10.60 0.88 -9.02
N LYS A 44 -11.78 1.46 -8.80
CA LYS A 44 -12.85 0.87 -7.98
C LYS A 44 -13.51 -0.36 -8.62
N ALA A 45 -13.49 -0.49 -9.95
CA ALA A 45 -14.07 -1.61 -10.68
C ALA A 45 -13.22 -2.87 -10.54
N GLU A 46 -11.90 -2.72 -10.74
CA GLU A 46 -10.93 -3.83 -10.68
C GLU A 46 -10.32 -4.02 -9.28
N GLU A 47 -10.61 -3.13 -8.35
CA GLU A 47 -10.01 -3.08 -7.00
C GLU A 47 -8.48 -3.02 -7.05
N LEU A 48 -7.96 -2.28 -8.03
CA LEU A 48 -6.52 -2.09 -8.30
C LEU A 48 -6.07 -0.69 -7.91
N ILE A 49 -4.94 -0.61 -7.22
CA ILE A 49 -4.26 0.63 -6.88
C ILE A 49 -3.05 0.77 -7.79
N GLU A 50 -2.98 1.88 -8.51
CA GLU A 50 -1.86 2.26 -9.35
C GLU A 50 -0.93 3.17 -8.56
N MET A 51 0.31 2.74 -8.39
CA MET A 51 1.36 3.51 -7.73
C MET A 51 2.05 4.46 -8.72
N ALA A 52 2.74 5.47 -8.23
CA ALA A 52 3.53 6.40 -9.04
C ALA A 52 4.64 5.69 -9.86
N ASP A 53 5.09 4.52 -9.39
CA ASP A 53 6.06 3.62 -10.06
C ASP A 53 5.39 2.68 -11.10
N GLU A 54 4.17 3.00 -11.55
CA GLU A 54 3.36 2.21 -12.50
C GLU A 54 3.00 0.79 -12.02
N LYS A 55 3.30 0.46 -10.76
CA LYS A 55 2.94 -0.81 -10.14
C LYS A 55 1.45 -0.87 -9.80
N LEU A 56 0.82 -1.96 -10.22
CA LEU A 56 -0.57 -2.27 -9.90
C LEU A 56 -0.65 -3.21 -8.69
N ILE A 57 -1.31 -2.76 -7.64
CA ILE A 57 -1.48 -3.49 -6.38
C ILE A 57 -2.96 -3.85 -6.23
N LYS A 58 -3.27 -5.14 -6.00
CA LYS A 58 -4.63 -5.57 -5.68
C LYS A 58 -4.99 -5.19 -4.25
N LEU A 59 -6.12 -4.50 -4.10
CA LEU A 59 -6.70 -4.16 -2.81
C LEU A 59 -7.62 -5.28 -2.35
N SER A 60 -7.43 -5.73 -1.10
CA SER A 60 -8.34 -6.72 -0.53
C SER A 60 -9.72 -6.11 -0.29
N ARG A 61 -10.79 -6.85 -0.63
CA ARG A 61 -12.19 -6.39 -0.48
C ARG A 61 -12.53 -5.88 0.91
N HIS A 62 -12.04 -6.58 1.94
CA HIS A 62 -12.26 -6.19 3.33
C HIS A 62 -11.56 -4.88 3.72
N ARG A 63 -10.48 -4.52 3.02
CA ARG A 63 -9.70 -3.31 3.28
C ARG A 63 -10.05 -2.16 2.35
N LYS A 64 -10.95 -2.38 1.40
CA LYS A 64 -11.46 -1.35 0.48
C LYS A 64 -12.13 -0.21 1.22
N SER A 65 -12.97 -0.54 2.19
CA SER A 65 -13.65 0.43 3.05
C SER A 65 -12.65 1.32 3.79
N ASP A 66 -11.63 0.74 4.40
CA ASP A 66 -10.58 1.47 5.11
C ASP A 66 -9.71 2.31 4.18
N PHE A 67 -9.34 1.76 3.02
CA PHE A 67 -8.56 2.50 2.02
C PHE A 67 -9.32 3.73 1.54
N ILE A 68 -10.60 3.59 1.19
CA ILE A 68 -11.43 4.71 0.74
C ILE A 68 -11.55 5.77 1.83
N LYS A 69 -11.77 5.38 3.09
CA LYS A 69 -11.83 6.33 4.22
C LYS A 69 -10.54 7.10 4.48
N ARG A 70 -9.40 6.56 4.05
CA ARG A 70 -8.08 7.13 4.31
C ARG A 70 -7.54 7.90 3.11
N PHE A 71 -8.09 7.64 1.93
CA PHE A 71 -7.74 8.28 0.67
C PHE A 71 -8.67 9.47 0.32
N ILE A 72 -9.92 9.45 0.79
CA ILE A 72 -10.92 10.53 0.66
C ILE A 72 -11.04 11.32 1.96
#